data_AF-T0GZ60-F1
#
_entry.id   AF-T0GZ60-F1
#
_cell.length_a   1.000
_cell.length_b   1.000
_cell.length_c   1.000
_cell.angle_alpha   90.00
_cell.angle_beta   90.00
_cell.angle_gamma   90.00
#
_symmetry.space_group_name_H-M   'P 1'
#
loop_
_entity.id
_entity.type
_entity.pdbx_description
1 polymer ?
#
loop_
_entity_poly.entity_id
_entity_poly.type
_entity_poly.pdbx_seq_one_letter_code
_entity_poly.pdbx_strand_id
1 'polypeptide(L)'
;MLNGVNLGGQSSDVSSILIDLTQRETMNVSVAFARLLQREAAPYVPFRGTAHRFASLMVLKAPDTPSVLFEAGYLSNAADAAFLASREGRENIARGVARAIEVHFARRLAAGDKGAGG
;
A
#
# COMPACT_ATOMS: atom_id res chain seq x y z
N MET A 1 -18.73 4.87 11.69
CA MET A 1 -18.45 3.41 11.57
C MET A 1 -16.98 3.27 11.26
N LEU A 2 -16.22 2.46 12.02
CA LEU A 2 -14.81 2.16 11.73
C LEU A 2 -14.69 0.62 11.72
N ASN A 3 -14.29 0.04 10.58
CA ASN A 3 -14.20 -1.42 10.39
C ASN A 3 -15.46 -2.20 10.86
N GLY A 4 -16.66 -1.66 10.59
CA GLY A 4 -17.95 -2.27 10.98
C GLY A 4 -18.46 -1.94 12.39
N VAL A 5 -17.68 -1.24 13.22
CA VAL A 5 -18.08 -0.86 14.59
C VAL A 5 -18.69 0.56 14.62
N ASN A 6 -19.83 0.72 15.28
CA ASN A 6 -20.41 2.04 15.57
C ASN A 6 -19.77 2.62 16.84
N LEU A 7 -18.94 3.64 16.66
CA LEU A 7 -18.24 4.32 17.76
C LEU A 7 -19.12 5.32 18.52
N GLY A 8 -20.32 5.63 18.04
CA GLY A 8 -21.21 6.65 18.65
C GLY A 8 -21.79 6.28 20.02
N GLY A 9 -21.61 5.03 20.49
CA GLY A 9 -22.09 4.54 21.79
C GLY A 9 -20.98 4.08 22.75
N GLN A 10 -19.70 4.28 22.41
CA GLN A 10 -18.56 3.90 23.25
C GLN A 10 -18.03 5.10 24.04
N SER A 11 -17.33 4.87 25.15
CA SER A 11 -16.62 5.95 25.84
C SER A 11 -15.53 6.55 24.93
N SER A 12 -15.14 7.79 25.17
CA SER A 12 -14.06 8.47 24.44
C SER A 12 -12.77 7.65 24.42
N ASP A 13 -12.47 6.98 25.54
CA ASP A 13 -11.23 6.25 25.76
C ASP A 13 -11.23 4.90 25.01
N VAL A 14 -12.38 4.21 24.96
CA VAL A 14 -12.51 2.99 24.16
C VAL A 14 -12.45 3.34 22.66
N SER A 15 -13.08 4.44 22.26
CA SER A 15 -13.07 4.90 20.87
C SER A 15 -11.67 5.26 20.39
N SER A 16 -10.85 5.93 21.21
CA SER A 16 -9.46 6.25 20.86
C SER A 16 -8.60 4.99 20.73
N ILE A 17 -8.73 4.03 21.65
CA ILE A 17 -8.02 2.74 21.57
C ILE A 17 -8.37 2.00 20.27
N LEU A 18 -9.66 1.94 19.90
CA LEU A 18 -10.09 1.26 18.67
C LEU A 18 -9.56 1.96 17.40
N ILE A 19 -9.50 3.29 17.41
CA ILE A 19 -8.89 4.07 16.33
C ILE A 19 -7.40 3.75 16.24
N ASP A 20 -6.66 3.77 17.35
CA ASP A 20 -5.21 3.50 17.38
C ASP A 20 -4.89 2.08 16.88
N LEU A 21 -5.67 1.09 17.31
CA LEU A 21 -5.55 -0.29 16.83
C LEU A 21 -5.80 -0.40 15.33
N THR A 22 -6.84 0.27 14.83
CA THR A 22 -7.19 0.29 13.39
C THR A 22 -6.09 0.96 12.58
N GLN A 23 -5.54 2.08 13.05
CA GLN A 23 -4.44 2.76 12.39
C GLN A 23 -3.17 1.91 12.36
N ARG A 24 -2.85 1.23 13.47
CA ARG A 24 -1.69 0.34 13.55
C ARG A 24 -1.82 -0.83 12.58
N GLU A 25 -2.99 -1.45 12.50
CA GLU A 25 -3.25 -2.55 11.56
C GLU A 25 -3.18 -2.05 10.11
N THR A 26 -3.80 -0.92 9.81
CA THR A 26 -3.75 -0.27 8.49
C THR A 26 -2.30 0.03 8.06
N MET A 27 -1.46 0.48 9.00
CA MET A 27 -0.04 0.73 8.76
C MET A 27 0.72 -0.58 8.48
N ASN A 28 0.46 -1.64 9.23
CA ASN A 28 1.08 -2.96 8.98
C ASN A 28 0.75 -3.48 7.58
N VAL A 29 -0.51 -3.38 7.17
CA VAL A 29 -0.96 -3.76 5.83
C VAL A 29 -0.28 -2.90 4.75
N SER A 30 -0.15 -1.59 4.99
CA SER A 30 0.52 -0.66 4.06
C SER A 30 2.00 -1.01 3.88
N VAL A 31 2.71 -1.32 4.97
CA VAL A 31 4.13 -1.74 4.91
C VAL A 31 4.29 -3.06 4.17
N ALA A 32 3.41 -4.04 4.43
CA ALA A 32 3.42 -5.31 3.72
C ALA A 32 3.13 -5.13 2.22
N PHE A 33 2.17 -4.28 1.87
CA PHE A 33 1.84 -3.96 0.48
C PHE A 33 2.98 -3.23 -0.22
N ALA A 34 3.65 -2.27 0.42
CA ALA A 34 4.81 -1.60 -0.17
C ALA A 34 5.93 -2.61 -0.51
N ARG A 35 6.17 -3.62 0.34
CA ARG A 35 7.24 -4.63 0.13
C ARG A 35 6.89 -5.53 -1.04
N LEU A 36 5.61 -5.85 -1.14
CA LEU A 36 5.05 -6.57 -2.26
C LEU A 36 5.19 -5.76 -3.55
N LEU A 37 4.80 -4.50 -3.53
CA LEU A 37 4.90 -3.60 -4.68
C LEU A 37 6.32 -3.48 -5.20
N GLN A 38 7.29 -3.22 -4.32
CA GLN A 38 8.71 -3.18 -4.72
C GLN A 38 9.13 -4.50 -5.40
N ARG A 39 8.79 -5.65 -4.80
CA ARG A 39 9.19 -6.95 -5.33
C ARG A 39 8.59 -7.24 -6.70
N GLU A 40 7.30 -6.99 -6.89
CA GLU A 40 6.61 -7.29 -8.15
C GLU A 40 6.92 -6.27 -9.25
N ALA A 41 7.26 -5.02 -8.90
CA ALA A 41 7.63 -3.99 -9.85
C ALA A 41 9.11 -4.01 -10.25
N ALA A 42 10.01 -4.55 -9.41
CA ALA A 42 11.47 -4.55 -9.66
C ALA A 42 11.91 -5.12 -11.03
N PRO A 43 11.26 -6.14 -11.61
CA PRO A 43 11.60 -6.62 -12.96
C PRO A 43 11.26 -5.63 -14.09
N TYR A 44 10.39 -4.66 -13.83
CA TYR A 44 9.81 -3.77 -14.85
C TYR A 44 10.19 -2.30 -14.67
N VAL A 45 10.44 -1.87 -13.43
CA VAL A 45 10.70 -0.48 -13.07
C VAL A 45 12.07 -0.37 -12.40
N PRO A 46 12.97 0.52 -12.85
CA PRO A 46 14.26 0.72 -12.21
C PRO A 46 14.09 1.43 -10.87
N PHE A 47 14.62 0.84 -9.79
CA PHE A 47 14.65 1.44 -8.46
C PHE A 47 16.05 1.99 -8.15
N ARG A 48 16.15 3.24 -7.69
CA ARG A 48 17.42 3.93 -7.41
C ARG A 48 17.89 3.83 -5.93
N GLY A 49 17.32 2.91 -5.14
CA GLY A 49 17.69 2.73 -3.73
C GLY A 49 16.73 1.83 -2.94
N THR A 50 16.81 1.86 -1.60
CA THR A 50 15.85 1.18 -0.72
C THR A 50 14.45 1.78 -0.91
N ALA A 51 13.52 1.00 -1.49
CA ALA A 51 12.19 1.51 -1.85
C ALA A 51 11.25 1.71 -0.65
N HIS A 52 11.72 1.44 0.57
CA HIS A 52 10.94 1.59 1.80
C HIS A 52 11.36 2.84 2.56
N ARG A 53 10.57 3.91 2.40
CA ARG A 53 10.72 5.14 3.17
C ARG A 53 9.38 5.49 3.82
N PHE A 54 9.45 5.95 5.06
CA PHE A 54 8.30 6.55 5.73
C PHE A 54 8.37 8.06 5.53
N ALA A 55 7.23 8.68 5.21
CA ALA A 55 7.10 10.12 5.07
C ALA A 55 5.73 10.57 5.59
N SER A 56 5.67 11.72 6.26
CA SER A 56 4.45 12.29 6.84
C SER A 56 3.58 12.98 5.78
N LEU A 57 3.17 12.25 4.75
CA LEU A 57 2.38 12.76 3.63
C LEU A 57 0.88 12.63 3.91
N MET A 58 0.12 13.70 3.68
CA MET A 58 -1.33 13.72 3.93
C MET A 58 -2.10 12.63 3.17
N VAL A 59 -1.69 12.34 1.93
CA VAL A 59 -2.28 11.30 1.07
C VAL A 59 -2.16 9.88 1.65
N LEU A 60 -1.31 9.67 2.67
CA LEU A 60 -1.09 8.38 3.31
C LEU A 60 -1.76 8.24 4.69
N LYS A 61 -2.58 9.22 5.11
CA LYS A 61 -3.09 9.32 6.49
C LYS A 61 -4.52 8.78 6.70
N ALA A 62 -5.07 8.04 5.74
CA ALA A 62 -6.38 7.43 5.93
C ALA A 62 -6.32 6.42 7.09
N PRO A 63 -7.18 6.54 8.14
CA PRO A 63 -7.04 5.76 9.36
C PRO A 63 -7.41 4.28 9.20
N ASP A 64 -8.24 3.94 8.21
CA ASP A 64 -8.80 2.61 7.98
C ASP A 64 -8.53 2.07 6.55
N THR A 65 -7.77 2.82 5.74
CA THR A 65 -7.46 2.46 4.35
C THR A 65 -5.95 2.37 4.14
N PRO A 66 -5.40 1.16 3.84
CA PRO A 66 -3.98 1.00 3.59
C PRO A 66 -3.53 1.85 2.40
N SER A 67 -2.45 2.61 2.58
CA SER A 67 -2.03 3.63 1.62
C SER A 67 -0.52 3.58 1.39
N VAL A 68 -0.09 3.63 0.13
CA VAL A 68 1.33 3.71 -0.25
C VAL A 68 1.51 4.77 -1.34
N LEU A 69 2.64 5.47 -1.30
CA LEU A 69 3.08 6.33 -2.39
C LEU A 69 4.16 5.58 -3.17
N PHE A 70 3.92 5.42 -4.48
CA PHE A 70 4.86 4.79 -5.39
C PHE A 70 5.54 5.85 -6.25
N GLU A 71 6.84 5.99 -6.06
CA GLU A 71 7.67 6.88 -6.86
C GLU A 71 8.18 6.13 -8.09
N ALA A 72 7.60 6.43 -9.25
CA ALA A 72 7.92 5.74 -10.50
C ALA A 72 9.19 6.26 -11.20
N GLY A 73 9.73 7.41 -10.77
CA GLY A 73 10.93 8.05 -11.32
C GLY A 73 10.93 9.57 -11.09
N TYR A 74 12.05 10.23 -11.39
CA TYR A 74 12.21 11.68 -11.22
C TYR A 74 12.18 12.41 -12.56
N LEU A 75 11.25 13.36 -12.77
CA LEU A 75 11.24 14.19 -13.99
C LEU A 75 12.48 15.08 -14.14
N SER A 76 13.20 15.35 -13.05
CA SER A 76 14.49 16.06 -13.06
C SER A 76 15.64 15.20 -13.58
N ASN A 77 15.46 13.88 -13.71
CA ASN A 77 16.43 12.98 -14.30
C ASN A 77 16.00 12.65 -15.74
N ALA A 78 16.86 12.97 -16.72
CA ALA A 78 16.52 12.80 -18.14
C ALA A 78 16.18 11.34 -18.53
N ALA A 79 16.85 10.35 -17.93
CA ALA A 79 16.58 8.94 -18.22
C ALA A 79 15.22 8.51 -17.64
N ASP A 80 14.91 8.89 -16.40
CA ASP A 80 13.61 8.60 -15.78
C ASP A 80 12.49 9.32 -16.53
N ALA A 81 12.67 10.59 -16.91
CA ALA A 81 11.68 11.35 -17.67
C ALA A 81 11.38 10.69 -19.03
N ALA A 82 12.41 10.22 -19.75
CA ALA A 82 12.24 9.48 -21.00
C ALA A 82 11.49 8.16 -20.79
N PHE A 83 11.82 7.41 -19.73
CA PHE A 83 11.12 6.19 -19.37
C PHE A 83 9.64 6.45 -19.07
N LEU A 84 9.32 7.43 -18.22
CA LEU A 84 7.95 7.83 -17.87
C LEU A 84 7.14 8.35 -19.08
N ALA A 85 7.80 9.04 -20.01
CA ALA A 85 7.18 9.53 -21.24
C ALA A 85 6.98 8.43 -22.30
N SER A 86 7.71 7.31 -22.21
CA SER A 86 7.57 6.20 -23.13
C SER A 86 6.30 5.38 -22.86
N ARG A 87 5.73 4.80 -23.92
CA ARG A 87 4.60 3.87 -23.80
C ARG A 87 5.01 2.62 -23.00
N GLU A 88 6.14 2.05 -23.34
CA GLU A 88 6.68 0.85 -22.69
C GLU A 88 6.90 1.06 -21.18
N GLY A 89 7.50 2.19 -20.79
CA GLY A 89 7.72 2.48 -19.37
C GLY A 89 6.43 2.61 -18.57
N ARG A 90 5.40 3.26 -19.15
CA ARG A 90 4.06 3.31 -18.52
C ARG A 90 3.41 1.93 -18.41
N GLU A 91 3.52 1.10 -19.44
CA GLU A 91 3.00 -0.28 -19.43
C GLU A 91 3.74 -1.14 -18.38
N ASN A 92 5.05 -0.97 -18.24
CA ASN A 92 5.87 -1.64 -17.24
C ASN A 92 5.50 -1.23 -15.81
N ILE A 93 5.30 0.06 -15.56
CA ILE A 93 4.81 0.58 -14.27
C ILE A 93 3.43 -0.01 -13.95
N ALA A 94 2.48 0.07 -14.89
CA ALA A 94 1.13 -0.44 -14.69
C ALA A 94 1.14 -1.94 -14.39
N ARG A 95 1.97 -2.72 -15.08
CA ARG A 95 2.12 -4.17 -14.87
C ARG A 95 2.65 -4.49 -13.47
N GLY A 96 3.69 -3.79 -13.02
CA GLY A 96 4.25 -3.98 -11.67
C GLY A 96 3.22 -3.68 -10.57
N VAL A 97 2.47 -2.58 -10.71
CA VAL A 97 1.42 -2.20 -9.76
C VAL A 97 0.26 -3.21 -9.78
N ALA A 98 -0.23 -3.58 -10.96
CA ALA A 98 -1.31 -4.55 -11.10
C ALA A 98 -0.93 -5.90 -10.46
N ARG A 99 0.28 -6.38 -10.72
CA ARG A 99 0.76 -7.64 -10.15
C ARG A 99 0.83 -7.61 -8.62
N ALA A 100 1.28 -6.49 -8.06
CA ALA A 100 1.31 -6.31 -6.61
C ALA A 100 -0.09 -6.34 -6.00
N ILE A 101 -1.07 -5.70 -6.65
CA ILE A 101 -2.47 -5.69 -6.23
C ILE A 101 -3.05 -7.12 -6.28
N GLU A 102 -2.87 -7.84 -7.39
CA GLU A 102 -3.33 -9.22 -7.54
C GLU A 102 -2.79 -10.12 -6.42
N VAL A 103 -1.48 -10.08 -6.18
CA VAL A 103 -0.84 -10.91 -5.15
C VAL A 103 -1.29 -10.50 -3.74
N HIS A 104 -1.55 -9.22 -3.50
CA HIS A 104 -2.05 -8.73 -2.21
C HIS A 104 -3.40 -9.38 -1.88
N PHE A 105 -4.34 -9.31 -2.82
CA PHE A 105 -5.68 -9.85 -2.61
C PHE A 105 -5.69 -11.38 -2.63
N ALA A 106 -4.89 -12.04 -3.47
CA ALA A 106 -4.76 -13.49 -3.45
C ALA A 106 -4.28 -14.02 -2.07
N ARG A 107 -3.30 -13.35 -1.46
CA ARG A 107 -2.82 -13.69 -0.10
C ARG A 107 -3.91 -13.47 0.95
N ARG A 108 -4.68 -12.39 0.84
CA ARG A 108 -5.75 -12.05 1.78
C ARG A 108 -6.91 -13.05 1.70
N LEU A 109 -7.28 -13.50 0.50
CA LEU A 109 -8.28 -14.54 0.30
C LEU A 109 -7.82 -15.87 0.89
N ALA A 110 -6.58 -16.29 0.62
CA ALA A 110 -6.02 -17.53 1.16
C ALA A 110 -5.88 -17.52 2.70
N ALA A 111 -5.65 -16.34 3.30
CA ALA A 111 -5.64 -16.18 4.76
C ALA A 111 -7.05 -16.19 5.36
N GLY A 112 -8.05 -15.64 4.65
CA GLY A 112 -9.46 -15.68 5.03
C GLY A 112 -10.05 -17.10 5.02
N ASP A 113 -9.68 -17.92 4.04
CA ASP A 113 -10.09 -19.33 3.94
C ASP A 113 -9.57 -20.19 5.11
N LYS A 114 -8.42 -19.82 5.72
CA LYS A 114 -7.86 -20.54 6.87
C LYS A 114 -8.52 -20.20 8.22
N GLY A 115 -9.36 -19.16 8.28
CA GLY A 115 -10.07 -18.75 9.50
C GLY A 115 -11.48 -19.35 9.64
N ALA A 116 -12.04 -19.95 8.60
CA ALA A 116 -13.41 -20.46 8.58
C ALA A 116 -13.52 -21.98 8.79
N GLY A 117 -12.41 -22.67 9.09
CA GLY A 117 -12.33 -24.13 9.22
C GLY A 117 -11.76 -24.64 10.54
N GLY A 118 -11.80 -23.84 11.61
CA GLY A 118 -11.32 -24.21 12.96
C GLY A 118 -12.41 -24.10 14.01
#